data_AF-A0A5J4SLG7-F1
#
_entry.id   AF-A0A5J4SLG7-F1
#
_cell.length_a   1.000
_cell.length_b   1.000
_cell.length_c   1.000
_cell.angle_alpha   90.00
_cell.angle_beta   90.00
_cell.angle_gamma   90.00
#
_symmetry.space_group_name_H-M   'P 1'
#
loop_
_entity.id
_entity.type
_entity.pdbx_description
1 polymer ?
#
loop_
_entity_poly.entity_id
_entity_poly.type
_entity_poly.pdbx_seq_one_letter_code
_entity_poly.pdbx_strand_id
1 'polypeptide(L)'
;MKHIRIISVLMLVVLFTSCRTGKSMQREIQAIRSNLYYELTTPEYLEEITDTIYLNFIDYSNIDYYTTVKKAGTIFVPLLFFNYSWQKFNVTLGEGSLTQTYREFLTEALLAESNSSACFHLRDNAANTAPDSAYRLNVKILHNRTSSAIKMDNVLVFMYLGDNSTFSFHIENYTVIPAVTDLRIHVRLTKGDDCLLEKNYPVHHKLNYAGEKWTDSFLANKVCVNTMTESLSVATKKMVENITEELHLLMLQNSIHRPFL
;
A
#
# COMPACT_ATOMS: atom_id res chain seq x y z
N MET A 1 22.17 -3.93 -52.87
CA MET A 1 22.92 -3.81 -51.59
C MET A 1 22.47 -2.66 -50.68
N LYS A 2 22.09 -1.46 -51.17
CA LYS A 2 21.63 -0.34 -50.29
C LYS A 2 20.32 -0.62 -49.54
N HIS A 3 19.32 -1.24 -50.18
CA HIS A 3 18.03 -1.55 -49.54
C HIS A 3 18.13 -2.59 -48.41
N ILE A 4 18.99 -3.60 -48.54
CA ILE A 4 19.23 -4.61 -47.50
C ILE A 4 19.79 -3.94 -46.23
N ARG A 5 20.73 -3.00 -46.37
CA ARG A 5 21.27 -2.25 -45.23
C ARG A 5 20.24 -1.37 -44.54
N ILE A 6 19.33 -0.75 -45.30
CA ILE A 6 18.23 0.08 -44.74
C ILE A 6 17.23 -0.82 -44.00
N ILE A 7 16.87 -1.97 -44.56
CA ILE A 7 15.97 -2.95 -43.92
C ILE A 7 16.61 -3.50 -42.64
N SER A 8 17.91 -3.83 -42.64
CA SER A 8 18.61 -4.29 -41.44
C SER A 8 18.67 -3.21 -40.34
N VAL A 9 18.84 -1.94 -40.70
CA VAL A 9 18.82 -0.81 -39.75
C VAL A 9 17.40 -0.57 -39.23
N LEU A 10 16.38 -0.64 -40.09
CA LEU A 10 14.97 -0.50 -39.70
C LEU A 10 14.53 -1.63 -38.76
N MET A 11 14.96 -2.87 -39.04
CA MET A 11 14.77 -4.02 -38.15
C MET A 11 15.46 -3.81 -36.80
N LEU A 12 16.69 -3.28 -36.79
CA LEU A 12 17.38 -2.93 -35.53
C LEU A 12 16.59 -1.90 -34.72
N VAL A 13 16.01 -0.89 -35.38
CA VAL A 13 15.18 0.14 -34.73
C VAL A 13 13.90 -0.46 -34.14
N VAL A 14 13.21 -1.36 -34.85
CA VAL A 14 12.02 -2.07 -34.35
C VAL A 14 12.34 -2.98 -33.15
N LEU A 15 13.56 -3.50 -33.07
CA LEU A 15 14.02 -4.30 -31.92
C LEU A 15 14.21 -3.48 -30.63
N PHE A 16 14.40 -2.16 -30.73
CA PHE A 16 14.63 -1.27 -29.58
C PHE A 16 13.40 -0.47 -29.14
N THR A 17 12.28 -0.50 -29.86
CA THR A 17 11.11 0.36 -29.58
C THR A 17 10.13 -0.20 -28.54
N SER A 18 10.21 -1.47 -28.15
CA SER A 18 9.25 -2.10 -27.22
C SER A 18 9.63 -1.97 -25.73
N CYS A 19 10.67 -1.20 -25.41
CA CYS A 19 11.09 -1.04 -24.02
C CYS A 19 10.19 -0.09 -23.24
N ARG A 20 9.21 -0.65 -22.52
CA ARG A 20 8.39 0.09 -21.57
C ARG A 20 9.27 0.80 -20.52
N THR A 21 8.92 2.05 -20.23
CA THR A 21 9.63 2.90 -19.25
C THR A 21 8.86 2.94 -17.94
N GLY A 22 9.58 3.13 -16.83
CA GLY A 22 8.93 3.30 -15.52
C GLY A 22 7.95 4.49 -15.49
N LYS A 23 8.26 5.58 -16.22
CA LYS A 23 7.38 6.76 -16.31
C LYS A 23 6.06 6.46 -17.02
N SER A 24 6.08 5.68 -18.11
CA SER A 24 4.85 5.27 -18.81
C SER A 24 3.97 4.44 -17.89
N MET A 25 4.55 3.46 -17.20
CA MET A 25 3.83 2.62 -16.27
C MET A 25 3.29 3.39 -15.06
N GLN A 26 4.06 4.35 -14.55
CA GLN A 26 3.63 5.24 -13.47
C GLN A 26 2.40 6.07 -13.87
N ARG A 27 2.34 6.59 -15.11
CA ARG A 27 1.17 7.35 -15.59
C ARG A 27 -0.10 6.50 -15.61
N GLU A 28 0.01 5.23 -16.00
CA GLU A 28 -1.14 4.32 -15.98
C GLU A 28 -1.59 4.01 -14.56
N ILE A 29 -0.65 3.75 -13.64
CA ILE A 29 -0.98 3.48 -12.24
C ILE A 29 -1.60 4.71 -11.55
N GLN A 30 -1.20 5.93 -11.92
CA GLN A 30 -1.76 7.17 -11.37
C GLN A 30 -3.26 7.35 -11.64
N ALA A 31 -3.79 6.74 -12.71
CA ALA A 31 -5.22 6.76 -13.01
C ALA A 31 -6.03 5.77 -12.14
N ILE A 32 -5.34 4.89 -11.41
CA ILE A 32 -5.96 3.82 -10.64
C ILE A 32 -6.11 4.27 -9.19
N ARG A 33 -7.34 4.14 -8.70
CA ARG A 33 -7.71 4.34 -7.30
C ARG A 33 -8.22 3.04 -6.72
N SER A 34 -7.85 2.76 -5.48
CA SER A 34 -8.32 1.58 -4.75
C SER A 34 -8.67 1.95 -3.32
N ASN A 35 -9.65 1.24 -2.77
CA ASN A 35 -10.15 1.47 -1.43
C ASN A 35 -9.29 0.72 -0.40
N LEU A 36 -9.14 1.34 0.77
CA LEU A 36 -8.76 0.63 1.98
C LEU A 36 -10.02 0.08 2.63
N TYR A 37 -9.88 -1.00 3.39
CA TYR A 37 -11.00 -1.61 4.09
C TYR A 37 -10.60 -1.99 5.52
N TYR A 38 -11.56 -1.91 6.43
CA TYR A 38 -11.40 -2.32 7.81
C TYR A 38 -12.60 -3.16 8.20
N GLU A 39 -12.37 -4.35 8.74
CA GLU A 39 -13.42 -5.27 9.17
C GLU A 39 -13.20 -5.60 10.64
N LEU A 40 -14.21 -5.30 11.47
CA LEU A 40 -14.21 -5.62 12.89
C LEU A 40 -14.31 -7.13 13.08
N THR A 41 -13.32 -7.72 13.75
CA THR A 41 -13.32 -9.17 14.09
C THR A 41 -13.11 -9.45 15.56
N THR A 42 -12.79 -8.43 16.35
CA THR A 42 -12.68 -8.50 17.79
C THR A 42 -14.05 -8.60 18.45
N PRO A 43 -14.16 -9.26 19.62
CA PRO A 43 -15.41 -9.31 20.36
C PRO A 43 -15.81 -7.92 20.86
N GLU A 44 -17.11 -7.65 20.89
CA GLU A 44 -17.66 -6.39 21.42
C GLU A 44 -17.56 -6.36 22.96
N TYR A 45 -17.21 -5.19 23.49
CA TYR A 45 -17.24 -4.93 24.92
C TYR A 45 -18.65 -4.49 25.34
N LEU A 46 -19.24 -5.21 26.30
CA LEU A 46 -20.66 -5.06 26.66
C LEU A 46 -20.91 -4.32 27.99
N GLU A 47 -19.86 -4.00 28.74
CA GLU A 47 -20.01 -3.36 30.05
C GLU A 47 -20.14 -1.82 29.92
N GLU A 48 -20.54 -1.16 31.00
CA GLU A 48 -20.74 0.29 31.01
C GLU A 48 -19.41 1.04 30.89
N ILE A 49 -19.29 1.85 29.84
CA ILE A 49 -18.10 2.63 29.53
C ILE A 49 -18.22 4.02 30.15
N THR A 50 -17.29 4.37 31.04
CA THR A 50 -17.28 5.68 31.73
C THR A 50 -16.12 6.58 31.31
N ASP A 51 -14.99 6.00 30.88
CA ASP A 51 -13.82 6.75 30.47
C ASP A 51 -13.85 7.15 29.00
N THR A 52 -13.34 8.34 28.69
CA THR A 52 -13.21 8.86 27.33
C THR A 52 -11.76 9.24 27.04
N ILE A 53 -11.24 8.77 25.91
CA ILE A 53 -9.95 9.15 25.36
C ILE A 53 -10.19 10.01 24.12
N TYR A 54 -9.47 11.12 24.02
CA TYR A 54 -9.53 12.05 22.90
C TYR A 54 -8.35 11.78 21.95
N LEU A 55 -8.64 11.38 20.72
CA LEU A 55 -7.66 11.21 19.66
C LEU A 55 -7.34 12.56 19.05
N ASN A 56 -6.09 13.00 19.20
CA ASN A 56 -5.60 14.20 18.53
C ASN A 56 -5.33 13.91 17.05
N PHE A 57 -5.26 14.99 16.28
CA PHE A 57 -4.94 14.93 14.86
C PHE A 57 -3.68 14.09 14.60
N ILE A 58 -3.81 13.07 13.75
CA ILE A 58 -2.73 12.15 13.44
C ILE A 58 -1.68 12.85 12.56
N ASP A 59 -0.43 12.87 13.02
CA ASP A 59 0.69 13.39 12.23
C ASP A 59 1.02 12.41 11.07
N TYR A 60 0.81 12.88 9.84
CA TYR A 60 0.96 12.12 8.59
C TYR A 60 2.09 12.64 7.70
N SER A 61 3.02 13.41 8.26
CA SER A 61 4.14 14.04 7.54
C SER A 61 5.04 13.10 6.73
N ASN A 62 5.04 11.79 7.04
CA ASN A 62 5.90 10.78 6.41
C ASN A 62 5.19 9.89 5.37
N ILE A 63 4.08 10.36 4.78
CA ILE A 63 3.36 9.62 3.72
C ILE A 63 3.70 10.21 2.36
N ASP A 64 4.15 9.34 1.45
CA ASP A 64 4.38 9.72 0.06
C ASP A 64 3.04 9.96 -0.66
N TYR A 65 2.88 11.15 -1.25
CA TYR A 65 1.65 11.48 -1.98
C TYR A 65 1.53 10.72 -3.29
N TYR A 66 2.62 10.55 -4.05
CA TYR A 66 2.56 9.94 -5.38
C TYR A 66 2.98 8.48 -5.36
N THR A 67 2.19 7.61 -5.99
CA THR A 67 2.62 6.24 -6.31
C THR A 67 3.77 6.31 -7.32
N THR A 68 4.89 5.69 -6.98
CA THR A 68 6.12 5.74 -7.79
C THR A 68 6.42 4.38 -8.41
N VAL A 69 6.93 4.41 -9.64
CA VAL A 69 7.37 3.20 -10.36
C VAL A 69 8.84 3.32 -10.73
N LYS A 70 9.67 2.41 -10.22
CA LYS A 70 11.10 2.34 -10.52
C LYS A 70 11.40 1.08 -11.33
N LYS A 71 11.98 1.24 -12.51
CA LYS A 71 12.47 0.13 -13.31
C LYS A 71 13.69 -0.47 -12.62
N ALA A 72 13.58 -1.72 -12.18
CA ALA A 72 14.57 -2.39 -11.33
C ALA A 72 15.55 -3.26 -12.14
N GLY A 73 15.16 -3.70 -13.33
CA GLY A 73 16.02 -4.52 -14.17
C GLY A 73 15.44 -4.75 -15.56
N THR A 74 16.31 -5.05 -16.52
CA THR A 74 15.93 -5.47 -17.87
C THR A 74 16.90 -6.52 -18.36
N ILE A 75 16.36 -7.59 -18.92
CA ILE A 75 17.10 -8.61 -19.64
C ILE A 75 16.55 -8.61 -21.06
N PHE A 76 17.43 -8.64 -22.05
CA PHE A 76 17.08 -8.72 -23.45
C PHE A 76 17.90 -9.83 -24.08
N VAL A 77 17.22 -10.79 -24.69
CA VAL A 77 17.83 -11.94 -25.37
C VAL A 77 17.41 -11.88 -26.83
N PRO A 78 18.29 -11.37 -27.73
CA PRO A 78 18.01 -11.35 -29.15
C PRO A 78 18.22 -12.74 -29.74
N LEU A 79 17.20 -13.30 -30.38
CA LEU A 79 17.31 -14.56 -31.12
C LEU A 79 16.83 -14.33 -32.56
N LEU A 80 17.39 -15.09 -33.51
CA LEU A 80 17.29 -14.83 -34.95
C LEU A 80 15.86 -14.62 -35.48
N PHE A 81 14.87 -15.28 -34.87
CA PHE A 81 13.45 -15.20 -35.25
C PHE A 81 12.53 -14.81 -34.09
N PHE A 82 13.08 -14.61 -32.90
CA PHE A 82 12.32 -14.27 -31.70
C PHE A 82 13.15 -13.44 -30.75
N ASN A 83 12.59 -12.38 -30.20
CA ASN A 83 13.24 -11.58 -29.18
C ASN A 83 12.47 -11.75 -27.89
N TYR A 84 13.20 -12.12 -26.84
CA TYR A 84 12.65 -12.18 -25.51
C TYR A 84 13.18 -11.01 -24.70
N SER A 85 12.30 -10.27 -24.06
CA SER A 85 12.66 -9.24 -23.12
C SER A 85 11.91 -9.42 -21.82
N TRP A 86 12.62 -9.23 -20.72
CA TRP A 86 12.08 -9.27 -19.38
C TRP A 86 12.37 -7.95 -18.70
N GLN A 87 11.35 -7.37 -18.06
CA GLN A 87 11.47 -6.12 -17.33
C GLN A 87 10.82 -6.24 -15.95
N LYS A 88 11.47 -5.68 -14.93
CA LYS A 88 10.90 -5.60 -13.58
C LYS A 88 10.67 -4.15 -13.20
N PHE A 89 9.48 -3.87 -12.71
CA PHE A 89 9.07 -2.56 -12.22
C PHE A 89 8.68 -2.68 -10.76
N ASN A 90 9.41 -2.01 -9.87
CA ASN A 90 9.03 -1.88 -8.47
C ASN A 90 8.04 -0.73 -8.34
N VAL A 91 6.93 -0.99 -7.68
CA VAL A 91 5.87 -0.02 -7.41
C VAL A 91 5.87 0.26 -5.91
N THR A 92 5.85 1.54 -5.53
CA THR A 92 5.64 1.97 -4.14
C THR A 92 4.36 2.80 -4.09
N LEU A 93 3.41 2.35 -3.28
CA LEU A 93 2.09 2.97 -3.12
C LEU A 93 2.24 4.36 -2.51
N GLY A 94 1.59 5.34 -3.12
CA GLY A 94 1.37 6.65 -2.53
C GLY A 94 -0.11 6.90 -2.29
N GLU A 95 -0.41 7.90 -1.47
CA GLU A 95 -1.77 8.28 -1.09
C GLU A 95 -2.65 8.67 -2.30
N GLY A 96 -2.04 9.18 -3.36
CA GLY A 96 -2.67 9.49 -4.64
C GLY A 96 -3.14 8.26 -5.43
N SER A 97 -2.99 7.04 -4.93
CA SER A 97 -3.68 5.85 -5.48
C SER A 97 -4.77 5.31 -4.54
N LEU A 98 -5.00 5.98 -3.41
CA LEU A 98 -6.09 5.70 -2.49
C LEU A 98 -7.30 6.57 -2.84
N THR A 99 -8.49 6.10 -2.48
CA THR A 99 -9.75 6.86 -2.59
C THR A 99 -9.97 7.83 -1.44
N GLN A 100 -9.49 7.49 -0.25
CA GLN A 100 -9.45 8.35 0.94
C GLN A 100 -8.01 8.52 1.45
N THR A 101 -7.75 9.56 2.25
CA THR A 101 -6.42 9.72 2.86
C THR A 101 -6.16 8.58 3.83
N TYR A 102 -4.90 8.13 3.92
CA TYR A 102 -4.57 7.06 4.86
C TYR A 102 -4.80 7.49 6.31
N ARG A 103 -4.62 8.78 6.59
CA ARG A 103 -4.92 9.39 7.88
C ARG A 103 -6.40 9.24 8.24
N GLU A 104 -7.31 9.61 7.36
CA GLU A 104 -8.76 9.48 7.60
C GLU A 104 -9.14 8.03 7.83
N PHE A 105 -8.64 7.12 6.98
CA PHE A 105 -8.82 5.68 7.17
C PHE A 105 -8.34 5.19 8.53
N LEU A 106 -7.15 5.60 8.97
CA LEU A 106 -6.59 5.20 10.26
C LEU A 106 -7.41 5.76 11.44
N THR A 107 -7.88 7.01 11.35
CA THR A 107 -8.76 7.61 12.36
C THR A 107 -10.08 6.82 12.46
N GLU A 108 -10.73 6.54 11.33
CA GLU A 108 -11.97 5.76 11.28
C GLU A 108 -11.78 4.35 11.85
N ALA A 109 -10.68 3.67 11.47
CA ALA A 109 -10.33 2.36 11.98
C ALA A 109 -10.13 2.34 13.51
N LEU A 110 -9.37 3.30 14.05
CA LEU A 110 -9.14 3.43 15.50
C LEU A 110 -10.44 3.70 16.25
N LEU A 111 -11.30 4.58 15.73
CA LEU A 111 -12.59 4.91 16.34
C LEU A 111 -13.55 3.72 16.31
N ALA A 112 -13.63 3.01 15.18
CA ALA A 112 -14.49 1.84 15.02
C ALA A 112 -14.06 0.71 15.96
N GLU A 113 -12.76 0.41 16.00
CA GLU A 113 -12.20 -0.64 16.85
C GLU A 113 -12.38 -0.29 18.33
N SER A 114 -11.92 0.89 18.75
CA SER A 114 -11.93 1.27 20.17
C SER A 114 -13.35 1.36 20.74
N ASN A 115 -14.31 1.90 19.98
CA ASN A 115 -15.69 2.02 20.46
C ASN A 115 -16.48 0.71 20.38
N SER A 116 -15.92 -0.33 19.75
CA SER A 116 -16.53 -1.66 19.68
C SER A 116 -15.93 -2.60 20.72
N SER A 117 -14.60 -2.70 20.81
CA SER A 117 -13.91 -3.75 21.60
C SER A 117 -13.27 -3.26 22.90
N ALA A 118 -13.19 -1.96 23.15
CA ALA A 118 -12.50 -1.41 24.33
C ALA A 118 -13.43 -0.95 25.46
N CYS A 119 -12.84 -0.73 26.63
CA CYS A 119 -13.55 -0.30 27.85
C CYS A 119 -13.56 1.23 27.99
N PHE A 120 -13.36 1.95 26.89
CA PHE A 120 -13.30 3.41 26.84
C PHE A 120 -13.90 3.90 25.52
N HIS A 121 -14.44 5.13 25.53
CA HIS A 121 -14.86 5.78 24.31
C HIS A 121 -13.70 6.54 23.68
N LEU A 122 -13.41 6.27 22.41
CA LEU A 122 -12.47 7.08 21.64
C LEU A 122 -13.25 8.15 20.88
N ARG A 123 -12.91 9.42 21.08
CA ARG A 123 -13.50 10.56 20.38
C ARG A 123 -12.45 11.31 19.59
N ASP A 124 -12.79 11.68 18.35
CA ASP A 124 -11.96 12.57 17.55
C ASP A 124 -11.93 13.97 18.17
N ASN A 125 -10.72 14.51 18.37
CA ASN A 125 -10.46 15.84 18.89
C ASN A 125 -9.78 16.73 17.83
N ALA A 126 -10.17 16.60 16.57
CA ALA A 126 -9.67 17.45 15.49
C ALA A 126 -9.82 18.97 15.76
N ALA A 127 -10.82 19.37 16.56
CA ALA A 127 -11.08 20.76 16.94
C ALA A 127 -10.33 21.24 18.20
N ASN A 128 -9.49 20.40 18.82
CA ASN A 128 -8.78 20.69 20.08
C ASN A 128 -9.69 21.21 21.21
N THR A 129 -10.90 20.67 21.31
CA THR A 129 -11.89 21.04 22.33
C THR A 129 -11.84 20.17 23.59
N ALA A 130 -10.93 19.20 23.66
CA ALA A 130 -10.81 18.29 24.79
C ALA A 130 -10.37 19.01 26.08
N PRO A 131 -11.01 18.73 27.24
CA PRO A 131 -10.60 19.25 28.55
C PRO A 131 -9.14 18.93 28.87
N ASP A 132 -8.47 19.78 29.64
CA ASP A 132 -7.05 19.58 30.01
C ASP A 132 -6.82 18.37 30.92
N SER A 133 -7.83 17.96 31.69
CA SER A 133 -7.79 16.77 32.55
C SER A 133 -8.11 15.46 31.81
N ALA A 134 -8.45 15.52 30.52
CA ALA A 134 -8.86 14.35 29.75
C ALA A 134 -7.66 13.54 29.25
N TYR A 135 -7.89 12.26 28.95
CA TYR A 135 -6.90 11.41 28.31
C TYR A 135 -6.73 11.84 26.85
N ARG A 136 -5.51 12.16 26.45
CA ARG A 136 -5.14 12.59 25.09
C ARG A 136 -4.26 11.55 24.44
N LEU A 137 -4.70 11.03 23.31
CA LEU A 137 -3.99 10.07 22.48
C LEU A 137 -3.38 10.79 21.28
N ASN A 138 -2.06 10.84 21.23
CA ASN A 138 -1.30 11.35 20.09
C ASN A 138 -0.81 10.18 19.26
N VAL A 139 -1.11 10.20 17.96
CA VAL A 139 -0.69 9.18 17.01
C VAL A 139 0.13 9.83 15.91
N LYS A 140 1.31 9.27 15.64
CA LYS A 140 2.22 9.74 14.60
C LYS A 140 2.65 8.61 13.69
N ILE A 141 2.50 8.82 12.39
CA ILE A 141 2.92 7.87 11.36
C ILE A 141 4.41 8.10 11.10
N LEU A 142 5.25 7.19 11.60
CA LEU A 142 6.70 7.27 11.42
C LEU A 142 7.13 6.69 10.07
N HIS A 143 6.48 5.60 9.65
CA HIS A 143 6.76 4.94 8.39
C HIS A 143 5.49 4.30 7.86
N ASN A 144 5.14 4.57 6.61
CA ASN A 144 4.10 3.85 5.89
C ASN A 144 4.60 3.59 4.48
N ARG A 145 5.09 2.37 4.24
CA ARG A 145 5.60 1.99 2.94
C ARG A 145 4.97 0.67 2.51
N THR A 146 4.18 0.75 1.45
CA THR A 146 3.66 -0.43 0.78
C THR A 146 4.31 -0.55 -0.59
N SER A 147 4.87 -1.72 -0.88
CA SER A 147 5.55 -1.95 -2.15
C SER A 147 5.14 -3.28 -2.78
N SER A 148 5.12 -3.27 -4.10
CA SER A 148 4.89 -4.44 -4.93
C SER A 148 5.82 -4.35 -6.15
N ALA A 149 5.75 -5.32 -7.04
CA ALA A 149 6.47 -5.25 -8.30
C ALA A 149 5.69 -5.96 -9.40
N ILE A 150 5.88 -5.50 -10.63
CA ILE A 150 5.33 -6.13 -11.82
C ILE A 150 6.49 -6.60 -12.68
N LYS A 151 6.46 -7.89 -13.04
CA LYS A 151 7.34 -8.47 -14.04
C LYS A 151 6.61 -8.46 -15.37
N MET A 152 7.26 -7.95 -16.40
CA MET A 152 6.75 -7.93 -17.76
C MET A 152 7.64 -8.84 -18.61
N ASP A 153 7.04 -9.88 -19.16
CA ASP A 153 7.62 -10.78 -20.15
C ASP A 153 7.09 -10.37 -21.52
N ASN A 154 7.98 -10.01 -22.43
CA ASN A 154 7.61 -9.62 -23.79
C ASN A 154 8.35 -10.51 -24.79
N VAL A 155 7.58 -11.19 -25.64
CA VAL A 155 8.06 -12.04 -26.74
C VAL A 155 7.64 -11.40 -28.05
N LEU A 156 8.62 -11.05 -28.88
CA LEU A 156 8.40 -10.60 -30.25
C LEU A 156 8.92 -11.67 -31.21
N VAL A 157 8.03 -12.37 -31.90
CA VAL A 157 8.38 -13.29 -32.99
C VAL A 157 8.36 -12.51 -34.30
N PHE A 158 9.42 -12.64 -35.09
CA PHE A 158 9.51 -12.05 -36.42
C PHE A 158 9.89 -13.11 -37.44
N MET A 159 9.09 -13.22 -38.50
CA MET A 159 9.33 -14.13 -39.61
C MET A 159 9.25 -13.38 -40.94
N TYR A 160 10.22 -13.63 -41.81
CA TYR A 160 10.20 -13.17 -43.19
C TYR A 160 9.57 -14.25 -44.07
N LEU A 161 8.43 -13.94 -44.69
CA LEU A 161 7.63 -14.91 -45.45
C LEU A 161 7.93 -14.92 -46.96
N GLY A 162 8.85 -14.06 -47.43
CA GLY A 162 9.08 -13.82 -48.86
C GLY A 162 8.15 -12.73 -49.42
N ASP A 163 8.42 -12.26 -50.65
CA ASP A 163 7.61 -11.25 -51.37
C ASP A 163 7.34 -9.94 -50.60
N ASN A 164 8.35 -9.44 -49.86
CA ASN A 164 8.24 -8.27 -48.98
C ASN A 164 7.17 -8.40 -47.88
N SER A 165 6.66 -9.60 -47.62
CA SER A 165 5.73 -9.86 -46.51
C SER A 165 6.50 -10.23 -45.25
N THR A 166 6.12 -9.59 -44.15
CA THR A 166 6.69 -9.82 -42.82
C THR A 166 5.57 -10.20 -41.85
N PHE A 167 5.78 -11.25 -41.07
CA PHE A 167 4.90 -11.61 -39.96
C PHE A 167 5.57 -11.25 -38.65
N SER A 168 4.88 -10.45 -37.83
CA SER A 168 5.30 -10.14 -36.47
C SER A 168 4.19 -10.52 -35.50
N PHE A 169 4.54 -11.29 -34.47
CA PHE A 169 3.65 -11.65 -33.38
C PHE A 169 4.24 -11.17 -32.06
N HIS A 170 3.43 -10.51 -31.25
CA HIS A 170 3.85 -9.86 -30.02
C HIS A 170 3.00 -10.37 -28.86
N ILE A 171 3.65 -10.93 -27.84
CA ILE A 171 3.02 -11.44 -26.63
C ILE A 171 3.59 -10.66 -25.46
N GLU A 172 2.72 -10.00 -24.69
CA GLU A 172 3.08 -9.42 -23.41
C GLU A 172 2.35 -10.14 -22.29
N ASN A 173 3.10 -10.53 -21.27
CA ASN A 173 2.55 -11.07 -20.04
C ASN A 173 3.07 -10.26 -18.86
N TYR A 174 2.18 -9.98 -17.92
CA TYR A 174 2.45 -9.24 -16.72
C TYR A 174 2.21 -10.16 -15.53
N THR A 175 3.19 -10.28 -14.63
CA THR A 175 3.05 -11.03 -13.38
C THR A 175 3.23 -10.08 -12.22
N VAL A 176 2.21 -9.99 -11.38
CA VAL A 176 2.23 -9.18 -10.15
C VAL A 176 2.93 -9.98 -9.05
N ILE A 177 3.95 -9.38 -8.45
CA ILE A 177 4.65 -9.91 -7.28
C ILE A 177 3.83 -9.53 -6.03
N PRO A 178 3.75 -10.39 -5.00
CA PRO A 178 3.00 -10.08 -3.78
C PRO A 178 3.42 -8.76 -3.13
N ALA A 179 2.44 -8.01 -2.66
CA ALA A 179 2.65 -6.76 -1.94
C ALA A 179 3.23 -7.01 -0.54
N VAL A 180 4.04 -6.06 -0.09
CA VAL A 180 4.64 -6.01 1.24
C VAL A 180 4.40 -4.63 1.82
N THR A 181 3.89 -4.60 3.05
CA THR A 181 3.65 -3.39 3.82
C THR A 181 4.57 -3.35 5.04
N ASP A 182 5.28 -2.24 5.17
CA ASP A 182 6.05 -1.84 6.33
C ASP A 182 5.39 -0.61 6.96
N LEU A 183 4.72 -0.83 8.08
CA LEU A 183 4.01 0.21 8.83
C LEU A 183 4.67 0.40 10.20
N ARG A 184 4.88 1.64 10.60
CA ARG A 184 5.35 2.00 11.94
C ARG A 184 4.60 3.22 12.44
N ILE A 185 3.87 3.02 13.53
CA ILE A 185 3.10 4.08 14.19
C ILE A 185 3.66 4.28 15.59
N HIS A 186 3.80 5.54 15.97
CA HIS A 186 4.12 5.94 17.33
C HIS A 186 2.85 6.41 18.01
N VAL A 187 2.60 5.90 19.20
CA VAL A 187 1.44 6.25 20.01
C VAL A 187 1.91 6.76 21.36
N ARG A 188 1.32 7.88 21.79
CA ARG A 188 1.56 8.48 23.10
C ARG A 188 0.24 8.82 23.77
N LEU A 189 -0.06 8.18 24.89
CA LEU A 189 -1.19 8.48 25.76
C LEU A 189 -0.73 9.35 26.93
N THR A 190 -1.42 10.46 27.12
CA THR A 190 -1.14 11.44 28.18
C THR A 190 -2.40 11.80 28.95
N LYS A 191 -2.25 12.16 30.22
CA LYS A 191 -3.32 12.74 31.04
C LYS A 191 -2.74 13.94 31.79
N GLY A 192 -3.10 15.15 31.38
CA GLY A 192 -2.37 16.34 31.82
C GLY A 192 -0.89 16.25 31.44
N ASP A 193 0.00 16.39 32.42
CA ASP A 193 1.46 16.30 32.23
C ASP A 193 2.00 14.86 32.31
N ASP A 194 1.20 13.91 32.78
CA ASP A 194 1.63 12.53 32.97
C ASP A 194 1.55 11.73 31.67
N CYS A 195 2.67 11.09 31.30
CA CYS A 195 2.75 10.18 30.16
C CYS A 195 2.48 8.74 30.62
N LEU A 196 1.36 8.18 30.20
CA LEU A 196 0.89 6.85 30.62
C LEU A 196 1.38 5.74 29.70
N LEU A 197 1.49 6.04 28.40
CA LEU A 197 1.98 5.11 27.39
C LEU A 197 2.76 5.90 26.34
N GLU A 198 3.93 5.41 25.96
CA GLU A 198 4.67 5.89 24.80
C GLU A 198 5.35 4.70 24.13
N LYS A 199 4.89 4.34 22.94
CA LYS A 199 5.35 3.11 22.27
C LYS A 199 5.31 3.21 20.76
N ASN A 200 6.24 2.50 20.13
CA ASN A 200 6.26 2.29 18.69
C ASN A 200 5.69 0.92 18.37
N TYR A 201 4.77 0.89 17.42
CA TYR A 201 4.16 -0.32 16.92
C TYR A 201 4.64 -0.53 15.49
N PRO A 202 5.56 -1.48 15.25
CA PRO A 202 5.96 -1.90 13.92
C PRO A 202 5.11 -3.09 13.45
N VAL A 203 4.60 -3.01 12.22
CA VAL A 203 3.91 -4.12 11.55
C VAL A 203 4.56 -4.33 10.18
N HIS A 204 5.07 -5.54 9.98
CA HIS A 204 5.50 -6.02 8.68
C HIS A 204 4.50 -7.06 8.18
N HIS A 205 3.92 -6.83 7.01
CA HIS A 205 2.96 -7.76 6.43
C HIS A 205 3.27 -8.02 4.96
N LYS A 206 3.47 -9.29 4.62
CA LYS A 206 3.53 -9.77 3.25
C LYS A 206 2.22 -10.43 2.89
N LEU A 207 1.58 -9.95 1.82
CA LEU A 207 0.33 -10.52 1.33
C LEU A 207 0.58 -11.91 0.75
N ASN A 208 -0.33 -12.85 1.02
CA ASN A 208 -0.31 -14.16 0.39
C ASN A 208 -1.08 -14.11 -0.94
N TYR A 209 -0.39 -13.74 -2.02
CA TYR A 209 -0.95 -13.68 -3.36
C TYR A 209 -0.21 -14.65 -4.29
N ALA A 210 -0.94 -15.56 -4.94
CA ALA A 210 -0.38 -16.40 -5.99
C ALA A 210 -0.34 -15.57 -7.27
N GLY A 211 0.84 -15.11 -7.67
CA GLY A 211 1.04 -14.20 -8.81
C GLY A 211 0.38 -14.71 -10.09
N GLU A 212 -0.74 -14.12 -10.47
CA GLU A 212 -1.43 -14.43 -11.73
C GLU A 212 -0.73 -13.75 -12.93
N LYS A 213 -0.86 -14.37 -14.10
CA LYS A 213 -0.40 -13.82 -15.36
C LYS A 213 -1.53 -13.07 -16.05
N TRP A 214 -1.23 -11.85 -16.46
CA TRP A 214 -2.16 -10.93 -17.11
C TRP A 214 -1.64 -10.59 -18.51
N THR A 215 -2.51 -10.57 -19.50
CA THR A 215 -2.17 -10.12 -20.86
C THR A 215 -2.41 -8.62 -21.06
N ASP A 216 -3.24 -8.01 -20.21
CA ASP A 216 -3.51 -6.57 -20.20
C ASP A 216 -2.72 -5.87 -19.09
N SER A 217 -1.94 -4.87 -19.50
CA SER A 217 -1.14 -4.06 -18.59
C SER A 217 -1.96 -3.21 -17.62
N PHE A 218 -3.14 -2.71 -18.05
CA PHE A 218 -4.01 -1.92 -17.19
C PHE A 218 -4.59 -2.80 -16.07
N LEU A 219 -5.04 -4.01 -16.40
CA LEU A 219 -5.51 -4.98 -15.40
C LEU A 219 -4.40 -5.38 -14.43
N ALA A 220 -3.19 -5.67 -14.94
CA ALA A 220 -2.04 -5.98 -14.08
C ALA A 220 -1.71 -4.84 -13.12
N ASN A 221 -1.74 -3.60 -13.60
CA ASN A 221 -1.54 -2.39 -12.79
C ASN A 221 -2.65 -2.26 -11.73
N LYS A 222 -3.91 -2.52 -12.09
CA LYS A 222 -5.06 -2.46 -11.17
C LYS A 222 -4.93 -3.51 -10.06
N VAL A 223 -4.59 -4.74 -10.42
CA VAL A 223 -4.37 -5.83 -9.44
C VAL A 223 -3.17 -5.52 -8.55
N CYS A 224 -2.10 -4.94 -9.08
CA CYS A 224 -0.96 -4.48 -8.27
C CYS A 224 -1.38 -3.43 -7.24
N VAL A 225 -2.15 -2.41 -7.62
CA VAL A 225 -2.65 -1.42 -6.66
C VAL A 225 -3.59 -2.05 -5.63
N ASN A 226 -4.51 -2.91 -6.06
CA ASN A 226 -5.45 -3.58 -5.16
C ASN A 226 -4.75 -4.49 -4.13
N THR A 227 -3.76 -5.28 -4.56
CA THR A 227 -2.99 -6.12 -3.63
C THR A 227 -2.17 -5.29 -2.65
N MET A 228 -1.69 -4.11 -3.07
CA MET A 228 -1.03 -3.16 -2.16
C MET A 228 -2.02 -2.58 -1.14
N THR A 229 -3.20 -2.12 -1.56
CA THR A 229 -4.22 -1.60 -0.62
C THR A 229 -4.75 -2.67 0.32
N GLU A 230 -4.87 -3.91 -0.15
CA GLU A 230 -5.21 -5.08 0.67
C GLU A 230 -4.14 -5.33 1.74
N SER A 231 -2.87 -5.38 1.34
CA SER A 231 -1.76 -5.55 2.28
C SER A 231 -1.71 -4.44 3.34
N LEU A 232 -1.93 -3.19 2.93
CA LEU A 232 -1.97 -2.04 3.84
C LEU A 232 -3.18 -2.09 4.79
N SER A 233 -4.34 -2.52 4.29
CA SER A 233 -5.55 -2.70 5.09
C SER A 233 -5.33 -3.75 6.20
N VAL A 234 -4.78 -4.91 5.84
CA VAL A 234 -4.47 -5.98 6.80
C VAL A 234 -3.40 -5.55 7.81
N ALA A 235 -2.35 -4.83 7.36
CA ALA A 235 -1.32 -4.31 8.25
C ALA A 235 -1.89 -3.28 9.25
N THR A 236 -2.77 -2.40 8.77
CA THR A 236 -3.44 -1.38 9.59
C THR A 236 -4.38 -2.03 10.59
N LYS A 237 -5.13 -3.05 10.20
CA LYS A 237 -5.98 -3.82 11.11
C LYS A 237 -5.21 -4.38 12.30
N LYS A 238 -4.14 -5.15 12.03
CA LYS A 238 -3.28 -5.71 13.08
C LYS A 238 -2.69 -4.63 13.99
N MET A 239 -2.35 -3.48 13.40
CA MET A 239 -1.81 -2.34 14.14
C MET A 239 -2.84 -1.77 15.12
N VAL A 240 -4.05 -1.51 14.62
CA VAL A 240 -5.14 -0.90 15.36
C VAL A 240 -5.63 -1.84 16.46
N GLU A 241 -5.84 -3.12 16.17
CA GLU A 241 -6.20 -4.13 17.18
C GLU A 241 -5.20 -4.18 18.34
N ASN A 242 -3.88 -4.21 18.04
CA ASN A 242 -2.84 -4.22 19.06
C ASN A 242 -2.81 -2.94 19.92
N ILE A 243 -3.02 -1.77 19.30
CA ILE A 243 -3.06 -0.49 20.02
C ILE A 243 -4.28 -0.48 20.94
N THR A 244 -5.45 -0.85 20.43
CA THR A 244 -6.70 -0.86 21.18
C THR A 244 -6.65 -1.83 22.35
N GLU A 245 -6.12 -3.05 22.16
CA GLU A 245 -5.96 -4.04 23.22
C GLU A 245 -5.07 -3.52 24.36
N GLU A 246 -3.92 -2.91 24.03
CA GLU A 246 -3.01 -2.37 25.03
C GLU A 246 -3.62 -1.17 25.79
N LEU A 247 -4.32 -0.28 25.08
CA LEU A 247 -5.06 0.81 25.71
C LEU A 247 -6.19 0.28 26.61
N HIS A 248 -6.93 -0.73 26.16
CA HIS A 248 -7.99 -1.36 26.94
C HIS A 248 -7.45 -1.92 28.26
N LEU A 249 -6.35 -2.67 28.21
CA LEU A 249 -5.71 -3.23 29.41
C LEU A 249 -5.21 -2.13 30.37
N LEU A 250 -4.59 -1.06 29.84
CA LEU A 250 -4.13 0.07 30.65
C LEU A 250 -5.29 0.81 31.33
N MET A 251 -6.40 1.01 30.61
CA MET A 251 -7.58 1.68 31.16
C MET A 251 -8.27 0.81 32.21
N LEU A 252 -8.41 -0.49 31.98
CA LEU A 252 -8.92 -1.42 32.98
C LEU A 252 -8.10 -1.39 34.27
N GLN A 253 -6.77 -1.43 34.18
CA GLN A 253 -5.89 -1.37 35.35
C GLN A 253 -6.07 -0.06 36.15
N ASN A 254 -6.17 1.06 35.44
CA ASN A 254 -6.39 2.37 36.04
C ASN A 254 -7.77 2.48 36.70
N SER A 255 -8.80 1.85 36.13
CA SER A 255 -10.16 1.83 36.69
C SER A 255 -10.26 0.96 37.95
N ILE A 256 -9.53 -0.16 38.01
CA ILE A 256 -9.44 -1.02 39.20
C ILE A 256 -8.77 -0.29 40.39
N HIS A 257 -7.89 0.68 40.10
CA HIS A 257 -7.16 1.44 41.12
C HIS A 257 -7.83 2.76 41.52
N ARG A 258 -9.01 3.10 40.98
CA ARG A 258 -9.83 4.19 41.54
C ARG A 258 -10.57 3.66 42.77
N PRO A 259 -10.24 4.09 44.00
CA PRO A 259 -11.11 3.79 45.14
C PRO A 259 -12.45 4.46 44.84
N PHE A 260 -13.54 3.70 44.97
CA PHE A 260 -14.90 4.22 44.97
C PHE A 260 -14.95 5.43 45.91
N LEU A 261 -15.09 6.62 45.33
CA LEU A 261 -15.29 7.89 46.02
C LEU A 261 -16.79 8.11 46.22
#